data_AF-A0A1Y4QNQ9-F1
#
_entry.id   AF-A0A1Y4QNQ9-F1
#
_cell.length_a   1.000
_cell.length_b   1.000
_cell.length_c   1.000
_cell.angle_alpha   90.00
_cell.angle_beta   90.00
_cell.angle_gamma   90.00
#
_symmetry.space_group_name_H-M   'P 1'
#
loop_
_entity.id
_entity.type
_entity.pdbx_description
1 polymer ?
#
loop_
_entity_poly.entity_id
_entity_poly.type
_entity_poly.pdbx_seq_one_letter_code
_entity_poly.pdbx_strand_id
1 'polypeptide(L)' 'MLSEVVIRKEGVIYIAPQDRKEYPNYYSKQQLKEMGLEPLHEEDYKAYVIRRYYYNYPLYDIKETKKMEK' A
#
# COMPACT_ATOMS: atom_id res chain seq x y z
N MET A 1 -11.41 25.99 -2.63
CA MET A 1 -10.39 25.22 -3.37
C MET A 1 -9.90 24.13 -2.45
N LEU A 2 -10.22 22.87 -2.74
CA LEU A 2 -9.64 21.74 -2.01
C LEU A 2 -8.24 21.53 -2.58
N SER A 3 -7.23 21.98 -1.86
CA SER A 3 -5.84 21.70 -2.20
C SER A 3 -5.63 20.20 -2.08
N GLU A 4 -5.53 19.49 -3.20
CA GLU A 4 -5.08 18.10 -3.19
C GLU A 4 -3.67 18.07 -2.59
N VAL A 5 -3.58 17.64 -1.34
CA VAL A 5 -2.30 17.40 -0.68
C VAL A 5 -1.70 16.17 -1.35
N VAL A 6 -0.94 16.40 -2.41
CA VAL A 6 -0.08 15.37 -3.01
C VAL A 6 1.06 15.16 -2.04
N ILE A 7 0.88 14.26 -1.07
CA ILE A 7 1.94 13.79 -0.19
C ILE A 7 2.94 13.02 -1.08
N ARG A 8 3.94 13.72 -1.63
CA ARG A 8 5.12 13.09 -2.22
C ARG A 8 5.97 12.58 -1.06
N LYS A 9 5.66 11.38 -0.56
CA LYS A 9 6.57 10.68 0.37
C LYS A 9 7.82 10.30 -0.43
N GLU A 10 8.97 10.85 -0.06
CA GLU A 10 10.26 10.38 -0.56
C GLU A 10 10.38 8.87 -0.26
N GLY A 11 10.74 8.07 -1.27
CA GLY A 11 10.93 6.63 -1.12
C GLY A 11 9.71 5.74 -1.39
N VAL A 12 8.62 6.26 -1.95
CA VAL A 12 7.49 5.42 -2.40
C VAL A 12 7.79 4.80 -3.76
N ILE A 13 7.74 3.47 -3.82
CA ILE A 13 8.06 2.70 -5.01
C ILE A 13 6.81 2.58 -5.89
N TYR A 14 6.95 2.84 -7.19
CA TYR A 14 5.89 2.60 -8.15
C TYR A 14 6.12 1.25 -8.83
N ILE A 15 5.17 0.34 -8.67
CA ILE A 15 5.26 -1.04 -9.11
C ILE A 15 4.29 -1.24 -10.27
N ALA A 16 4.79 -1.67 -11.42
CA ALA A 16 3.90 -2.13 -12.48
C ALA A 16 3.30 -3.49 -12.07
N PRO A 17 2.08 -3.86 -12.51
CA PRO A 17 1.42 -5.08 -12.06
C PRO A 17 2.23 -6.36 -12.33
N GLN A 18 3.04 -6.35 -13.40
CA GLN A 18 3.94 -7.45 -13.76
C GLN A 18 5.12 -7.63 -12.79
N ASP A 19 5.61 -6.55 -12.19
CA ASP A 19 6.77 -6.53 -11.28
C ASP A 19 6.35 -6.81 -9.84
N ARG A 20 5.04 -6.99 -9.59
CA ARG A 20 4.48 -7.24 -8.26
C ARG A 20 5.09 -8.45 -7.56
N LYS A 21 5.56 -9.43 -8.33
CA LYS A 21 6.21 -10.66 -7.84
C LYS A 21 7.55 -10.40 -7.14
N GLU A 22 8.21 -9.29 -7.45
CA GLU A 22 9.48 -8.90 -6.82
C GLU A 22 9.29 -8.32 -5.41
N TYR A 23 8.05 -7.99 -5.04
CA TYR A 23 7.70 -7.35 -3.77
C TYR A 23 6.74 -8.23 -2.93
N PRO A 24 7.15 -9.44 -2.51
CA PRO A 24 6.27 -10.42 -1.87
C PRO A 24 5.79 -9.99 -0.47
N ASN A 25 6.54 -9.13 0.23
CA ASN A 25 6.21 -8.67 1.58
C ASN A 25 5.22 -7.50 1.62
N TYR A 26 4.90 -6.94 0.46
CA TYR A 26 4.03 -5.78 0.35
C TYR A 26 2.61 -6.30 0.08
N TYR A 27 1.59 -5.76 0.73
CA TYR A 27 0.20 -6.19 0.58
C TYR A 27 -0.74 -5.00 0.53
N SER A 28 -1.87 -5.14 -0.18
CA SER A 28 -2.91 -4.11 -0.15
C SER A 28 -3.66 -4.14 1.18
N LYS A 29 -4.32 -3.03 1.54
CA LYS A 29 -5.13 -2.96 2.77
C LYS A 29 -6.20 -4.05 2.84
N GLN A 30 -6.81 -4.40 1.71
CA GLN A 30 -7.77 -5.50 1.63
C GLN A 30 -7.13 -6.85 1.94
N GLN A 31 -5.97 -7.13 1.35
CA GLN A 31 -5.24 -8.38 1.61
C GLN A 31 -4.83 -8.49 3.08
N LEU A 32 -4.34 -7.39 3.68
CA LEU A 32 -4.02 -7.36 5.11
C LEU A 32 -5.25 -7.65 5.97
N LYS A 33 -6.40 -7.06 5.64
CA LYS A 33 -7.66 -7.30 6.35
C LYS A 33 -8.10 -8.77 6.28
N GLU A 34 -7.94 -9.41 5.12
CA GLU A 34 -8.18 -10.84 4.93
C GLU A 34 -7.24 -11.70 5.79
N MET A 35 -6.04 -11.19 6.11
CA MET A 35 -5.07 -11.82 7.01
C MET A 35 -5.28 -11.46 8.49
N GLY A 36 -6.30 -10.66 8.83
CA GLY A 36 -6.52 -10.15 10.20
C GLY A 36 -5.47 -9.12 10.64
N LEU A 37 -4.82 -8.46 9.68
CA LEU A 37 -3.81 -7.43 9.88
C LEU A 37 -4.34 -6.06 9.41
N GLU A 38 -3.78 -5.01 9.98
CA GLU A 38 -3.97 -3.64 9.51
C GLU A 38 -2.63 -2.90 9.52
N PRO A 39 -2.40 -1.96 8.59
CA PRO A 39 -1.21 -1.12 8.65
C PRO A 39 -1.19 -0.32 9.95
N LEU A 40 0.00 -0.09 10.51
CA LEU A 40 0.15 0.71 11.73
C LEU A 40 -0.42 2.12 11.56
N HIS A 41 -0.14 2.73 10.41
CA HIS A 41 -0.68 4.02 9.99
C HIS A 41 -1.12 3.94 8.52
N GLU A 42 -2.25 4.58 8.17
CA GLU A 42 -2.75 4.57 6.79
C GLU A 42 -1.79 5.23 5.79
N GLU A 43 -0.96 6.15 6.28
CA GLU A 43 0.02 6.89 5.51
C GLU A 43 1.33 6.11 5.27
N ASP A 44 1.53 4.95 5.91
CA ASP A 44 2.75 4.13 5.83
C ASP A 44 2.81 3.16 4.65
N TYR A 45 2.07 3.48 3.59
CA TYR A 45 2.29 2.81 2.33
C TYR A 45 3.72 3.07 1.85
N LYS A 46 4.36 2.03 1.35
CA LYS A 46 5.73 2.07 0.84
C LYS A 46 5.78 1.93 -0.68
N ALA A 47 4.68 1.46 -1.28
CA ALA A 47 4.59 1.34 -2.72
C ALA A 47 3.18 1.58 -3.23
N TYR A 48 3.08 1.91 -4.52
CA TYR A 48 1.84 1.94 -5.28
C TYR A 48 1.92 0.96 -6.42
N VAL A 49 0.83 0.21 -6.64
CA VAL A 49 0.66 -0.47 -7.93
C VAL A 49 0.01 0.52 -8.90
N ILE A 50 0.75 0.87 -9.96
CA ILE A 50 0.20 1.71 -11.03
C ILE A 50 -0.53 0.81 -12.02
N ARG A 51 -1.84 1.03 -12.21
CA ARG A 51 -2.60 0.33 -13.25
C ARG A 51 -3.05 1.32 -14.32
N ARG A 52 -2.82 0.98 -15.59
CA ARG A 52 -3.15 1.86 -16.73
C ARG A 52 -4.65 2.11 -16.89
N TYR A 53 -5.49 1.16 -16.47
CA TYR A 53 -6.95 1.18 -16.67
C TYR A 53 -7.77 1.04 -15.38
N TYR A 54 -7.11 0.98 -14.23
CA TYR A 54 -7.75 0.78 -12.93
C TYR A 54 -7.19 1.77 -11.91
N TYR A 55 -7.89 1.95 -10.80
CA TYR A 55 -7.38 2.74 -9.69
C TYR A 55 -6.04 2.18 -9.19
N ASN A 56 -5.09 3.09 -9.02
CA ASN A 56 -3.85 2.79 -8.31
C ASN A 56 -4.21 2.47 -6.86
N TYR A 57 -3.49 1.53 -6.25
CA TYR A 57 -3.71 1.19 -4.85
C TYR A 57 -2.39 1.14 -4.08
N PRO A 58 -2.41 1.59 -2.82
CA PRO A 58 -1.25 1.54 -1.96
C PRO A 58 -0.96 0.11 -1.53
N LEU A 59 0.32 -0.12 -1.25
CA LEU A 59 0.85 -1.32 -0.67
C LEU A 59 1.62 -0.99 0.60
N TYR A 60 1.44 -1.83 1.60
CA TYR A 60 2.01 -1.73 2.93
C TYR A 60 2.95 -2.91 3.16
N ASP A 61 4.09 -2.68 3.81
CA ASP A 61 4.97 -3.76 4.24
C ASP A 61 4.29 -4.52 5.38
N ILE A 62 4.16 -5.84 5.26
CA ILE A 62 3.61 -6.70 6.31
C ILE A 62 4.33 -6.54 7.66
N LYS A 63 5.62 -6.16 7.65
CA LYS A 63 6.40 -5.91 8.87
C LYS A 63 5.95 -4.67 9.65
N GLU A 64 5.31 -3.71 8.98
CA GLU A 64 4.74 -2.49 9.57
C GLU A 64 3.21 -2.61 9.71
N THR A 65 2.74 -3.81 10.02
CA THR A 65 1.33 -4.09 10.30
C THR A 65 1.14 -4.60 11.72
N LYS A 66 -0.05 -4.37 12.26
CA LYS A 66 -0.48 -4.91 13.55
C LYS A 66 -1.65 -5.86 13.34
N LYS A 67 -1.85 -6.77 14.30
CA LYS A 67 -3.06 -7.58 14.34
C LYS A 67 -4.25 -6.68 14.67
N MET A 68 -5.35 -6.89 13.96
CA MET A 68 -6.62 -6.27 14.32
C MET A 68 -7.10 -6.90 15.63
N GLU A 69 -7.06 -6.14 16.72
CA GLU A 69 -7.76 -6.54 17.95
C GLU A 69 -9.27 -6.38 17.70
N LYS A 70 -10.00 -7.48 17.92
CA LYS A 70 -11.42 -7.60 17.60
C LYS A 70 -12.29 -7.33 18.82
#